data_AF-A0A7X7MT65-F1
#
_entry.id   AF-A0A7X7MT65-F1
#
_cell.length_a   1.000
_cell.length_b   1.000
_cell.length_c   1.000
_cell.angle_alpha   90.00
_cell.angle_beta   90.00
_cell.angle_gamma   90.00
#
_symmetry.space_group_name_H-M   'P 1'
#
loop_
_entity.id
_entity.type
_entity.pdbx_description
1 polymer ?
#
loop_
_entity_poly.entity_id
_entity_poly.type
_entity_poly.pdbx_seq_one_letter_code
_entity_poly.pdbx_strand_id
1 'polypeptide(L)'
;MYTDENLLPISALQHLQYCERQCALIHIEKVWAENVLTAEGRVLHDRVDGGGHEKRGNVRTAYSLRLRSLRLGLTGQADVVEFRKQSDGVWLPFPVEYKRGHPKANDCDRVQLCAQALCLEEMKGVSIAAGALFYGETRHRLDVAFDDELRARTEALCARLHAFIEAGVTPAAVYEKGKCDRCSLLGACLPNSAGAGKSARKWLARQIDELCPDLPPESGITTTLDSRHSTLRVIPSVVSRASSVGERICHEKTAQHPLRDHAGRLPLP
;
A
#
# COMPACT_ATOMS: atom_id res chain seq x y z
N MET A 1 -23.73 -6.76 10.13
CA MET A 1 -22.40 -7.40 9.99
C MET A 1 -21.90 -7.16 8.58
N TYR A 2 -20.60 -7.03 8.41
CA TYR A 2 -19.96 -6.86 7.11
C TYR A 2 -20.09 -8.14 6.27
N THR A 3 -20.05 -8.00 4.94
CA THR A 3 -19.86 -9.14 4.03
C THR A 3 -18.38 -9.41 3.79
N ASP A 4 -18.04 -10.56 3.22
CA ASP A 4 -16.65 -10.92 2.90
C ASP A 4 -15.97 -9.90 1.97
N GLU A 5 -16.74 -9.26 1.07
CA GLU A 5 -16.27 -8.23 0.14
C GLU A 5 -15.92 -6.92 0.83
N ASN A 6 -16.44 -6.69 2.04
CA ASN A 6 -16.18 -5.47 2.82
C ASN A 6 -15.01 -5.65 3.81
N LEU A 7 -14.36 -6.81 3.86
CA LEU A 7 -13.33 -7.06 4.87
C LEU A 7 -12.04 -6.32 4.54
N LEU A 8 -11.52 -5.60 5.52
CA LEU A 8 -10.27 -4.88 5.44
C LEU A 8 -9.14 -5.70 6.09
N PRO A 9 -7.90 -5.60 5.58
CA PRO A 9 -6.79 -6.36 6.13
C PRO A 9 -6.45 -5.88 7.56
N ILE A 10 -6.20 -6.81 8.48
CA ILE A 10 -5.81 -6.50 9.88
C ILE A 10 -4.60 -5.55 9.94
N SER A 11 -3.63 -5.71 9.03
CA SER A 11 -2.45 -4.84 8.94
C SER A 11 -2.79 -3.38 8.64
N ALA A 12 -3.96 -3.07 8.04
CA ALA A 12 -4.41 -1.70 7.82
C ALA A 12 -4.62 -0.93 9.12
N LEU A 13 -4.97 -1.59 10.23
CA LEU A 13 -5.07 -0.95 11.55
C LEU A 13 -3.70 -0.42 11.99
N GLN A 14 -2.64 -1.22 11.83
CA GLN A 14 -1.27 -0.80 12.11
C GLN A 14 -0.89 0.40 11.24
N HIS A 15 -1.20 0.35 9.94
CA HIS A 15 -0.87 1.44 9.01
C HIS A 15 -1.61 2.73 9.36
N LEU A 16 -2.92 2.65 9.67
CA LEU A 16 -3.72 3.81 10.04
C LEU A 16 -3.25 4.43 11.35
N GLN A 17 -2.98 3.60 12.37
CA GLN A 17 -2.47 4.05 13.66
C GLN A 17 -1.06 4.65 13.54
N TYR A 18 -0.25 4.13 12.62
CA TYR A 18 1.07 4.67 12.34
C TYR A 18 0.94 6.01 11.60
N CYS A 19 0.37 6.04 10.40
CA CYS A 19 0.22 7.25 9.60
C CYS A 19 -0.94 7.11 8.61
N GLU A 20 -1.93 8.01 8.67
CA GLU A 20 -3.06 7.99 7.74
C GLU A 20 -2.61 8.04 6.27
N ARG A 21 -1.61 8.86 5.93
CA ARG A 21 -1.08 8.88 4.56
C ARG A 21 -0.42 7.56 4.18
N GLN A 22 0.29 6.90 5.09
CA GLN A 22 0.82 5.56 4.81
C GLN A 22 -0.32 4.56 4.55
N CYS A 23 -1.38 4.61 5.37
CA CYS A 23 -2.57 3.78 5.18
C CYS A 23 -3.22 4.04 3.81
N ALA A 24 -3.41 5.29 3.42
CA ALA A 24 -3.96 5.66 2.12
C ALA A 24 -3.07 5.18 0.96
N LEU A 25 -1.76 5.41 1.03
CA LEU A 25 -0.84 4.95 0.00
C LEU A 25 -0.92 3.43 -0.21
N ILE A 26 -1.01 2.65 0.86
CA ILE A 26 -1.07 1.17 0.78
C ILE A 26 -2.46 0.68 0.35
N HIS A 27 -3.52 1.20 0.97
CA HIS A 27 -4.85 0.59 0.90
C HIS A 27 -5.81 1.29 -0.07
N ILE A 28 -5.60 2.58 -0.34
CA ILE A 28 -6.39 3.37 -1.30
C ILE A 28 -5.65 3.43 -2.64
N GLU A 29 -4.41 3.93 -2.64
CA GLU A 29 -3.62 4.12 -3.87
C GLU A 29 -2.88 2.86 -4.33
N LYS A 30 -2.87 1.79 -3.51
CA LYS A 30 -2.23 0.50 -3.81
C LYS A 30 -0.74 0.61 -4.15
N VAL A 31 -0.06 1.62 -3.60
CA VAL A 31 1.38 1.84 -3.79
C VAL A 31 2.17 0.69 -3.17
N TRP A 32 2.82 -0.09 -4.03
CA TRP A 32 3.82 -1.11 -3.68
C TRP A 32 3.33 -2.15 -2.64
N ALA A 33 2.05 -2.53 -2.74
CA ALA A 33 1.42 -3.55 -1.88
C ALA A 33 2.22 -4.87 -1.83
N GLU A 34 2.94 -5.22 -2.91
CA GLU A 34 3.73 -6.44 -2.96
C GLU A 34 5.02 -6.33 -2.12
N ASN A 35 5.89 -5.33 -2.32
CA ASN A 35 7.22 -5.35 -1.68
C ASN A 35 7.23 -5.02 -0.19
N VAL A 36 6.30 -4.22 0.33
CA VAL A 36 6.27 -3.88 1.76
C VAL A 36 5.72 -5.06 2.58
N LEU A 37 4.59 -5.64 2.17
CA LEU A 37 4.02 -6.82 2.82
C LEU A 37 4.94 -8.04 2.67
N THR A 38 5.61 -8.15 1.52
CA THR A 38 6.58 -9.21 1.27
C THR A 38 7.90 -9.00 2.02
N ALA A 39 8.37 -7.76 2.24
CA ALA A 39 9.59 -7.49 3.01
C ALA A 39 9.37 -7.62 4.52
N GLU A 40 8.15 -7.34 5.02
CA GLU A 40 7.75 -7.62 6.39
C GLU A 40 7.55 -9.13 6.60
N GLY A 41 6.95 -9.84 5.63
CA GLY A 41 6.71 -11.29 5.69
C GLY A 41 7.93 -12.19 5.41
N ARG A 42 8.80 -11.91 4.44
CA ARG A 42 9.82 -12.90 3.99
C ARG A 42 10.90 -13.29 5.00
N VAL A 43 11.13 -12.51 6.06
CA VAL A 43 12.38 -12.63 6.86
C VAL A 43 12.21 -13.42 8.17
N LEU A 44 11.04 -14.01 8.41
CA LEU A 44 10.88 -14.89 9.58
C LEU A 44 10.09 -16.19 9.31
N HIS A 45 10.08 -16.59 8.04
CA HIS A 45 9.05 -17.48 7.53
C HIS A 45 9.52 -18.88 7.14
N ASP A 46 10.78 -19.28 7.32
CA ASP A 46 11.19 -20.65 6.93
C ASP A 46 10.57 -21.76 7.82
N ARG A 47 10.11 -21.43 9.04
CA ARG A 47 9.32 -22.35 9.90
C ARG A 47 7.82 -22.05 9.91
N VAL A 48 7.42 -20.82 9.57
CA VAL A 48 6.03 -20.33 9.64
C VAL A 48 5.30 -20.53 8.30
N ASP A 49 5.95 -20.25 7.17
CA ASP A 49 5.39 -20.43 5.82
C ASP A 49 5.28 -21.88 5.38
N GLY A 50 6.00 -22.80 6.03
CA GLY A 50 5.87 -24.23 5.71
C GLY A 50 4.45 -24.75 5.91
N GLY A 51 3.65 -24.09 6.76
CA GLY A 51 2.35 -24.58 7.19
C GLY A 51 2.49 -25.86 8.01
N GLY A 52 1.84 -25.94 9.16
CA GLY A 52 1.95 -27.13 10.00
C GLY A 52 1.36 -26.97 11.38
N HIS A 53 1.31 -28.09 12.08
CA HIS A 53 0.98 -28.13 13.50
C HIS A 53 2.13 -28.80 14.25
N GLU A 54 2.75 -28.07 15.17
CA GLU A 54 3.69 -28.68 16.11
C GLU A 54 2.95 -29.00 17.40
N LYS A 55 3.09 -30.23 17.90
CA LYS A 55 2.51 -30.65 19.19
C LYS A 55 3.64 -30.93 20.16
N ARG A 56 3.79 -30.07 21.17
CA ARG A 56 4.77 -30.23 22.24
C ARG A 56 4.06 -30.17 23.59
N GLY A 57 3.86 -31.34 24.20
CA GLY A 57 3.15 -31.46 25.48
C GLY A 57 1.75 -30.84 25.43
N ASN A 58 1.54 -29.77 26.22
CA ASN A 58 0.27 -29.05 26.37
C ASN A 58 0.11 -27.84 25.43
N VAL A 59 0.97 -27.70 24.42
CA VAL A 59 0.89 -26.62 23.41
C VAL A 59 0.78 -27.22 22.01
N ARG A 60 -0.16 -26.69 21.22
CA ARG A 60 -0.26 -26.93 19.78
C ARG A 60 -0.06 -25.62 19.06
N THR A 61 0.87 -25.56 18.12
CA THR A 61 1.17 -24.33 17.40
C THR A 61 0.62 -24.41 15.99
N ALA A 62 -0.19 -23.42 15.60
CA ALA A 62 -0.61 -23.23 14.21
C ALA A 62 0.13 -22.04 13.62
N TYR A 63 0.63 -22.21 12.40
CA TYR A 63 1.35 -21.17 11.66
C TYR A 63 0.47 -20.62 10.54
N SER A 64 0.63 -19.34 10.23
CA SER A 64 -0.01 -18.69 9.06
C SER A 64 -1.54 -18.87 9.06
N LEU A 65 -2.17 -18.80 10.24
CA LEU A 65 -3.59 -19.05 10.42
C LEU A 65 -4.42 -17.88 9.86
N ARG A 66 -5.30 -18.17 8.89
CA ARG A 66 -6.22 -17.17 8.33
C ARG A 66 -7.26 -16.76 9.36
N LEU A 67 -7.48 -15.46 9.48
CA LEU A 67 -8.39 -14.83 10.43
C LEU A 67 -9.50 -14.08 9.69
N ARG A 68 -10.70 -14.08 10.30
CA ARG A 68 -11.86 -13.35 9.79
C ARG A 68 -12.72 -12.85 10.95
N SER A 69 -13.22 -11.62 10.84
CA SER A 69 -14.29 -11.08 11.68
C SER A 69 -15.31 -10.33 10.82
N LEU A 70 -16.54 -10.85 10.74
CA LEU A 70 -17.66 -10.17 10.10
C LEU A 70 -18.26 -9.07 10.99
N ARG A 71 -18.02 -9.15 12.31
CA ARG A 71 -18.42 -8.11 13.26
C ARG A 71 -17.59 -6.84 13.09
N LEU A 72 -16.27 -6.97 12.98
CA LEU A 72 -15.33 -5.85 12.85
C LEU A 72 -14.98 -5.53 11.40
N GLY A 73 -15.39 -6.37 10.45
CA GLY A 73 -15.09 -6.21 9.03
C GLY A 73 -13.60 -6.38 8.74
N LEU A 74 -12.96 -7.38 9.35
CA LEU A 74 -11.53 -7.64 9.24
C LEU A 74 -11.23 -9.01 8.63
N THR A 75 -10.12 -9.08 7.90
CA THR A 75 -9.52 -10.31 7.40
C THR A 75 -8.00 -10.25 7.51
N GLY A 76 -7.33 -11.39 7.62
CA GLY A 76 -5.87 -11.39 7.64
C GLY A 76 -5.28 -12.74 7.98
N GLN A 77 -4.04 -12.71 8.44
CA GLN A 77 -3.29 -13.88 8.86
C GLN A 77 -2.61 -13.56 10.20
N ALA A 78 -2.62 -14.53 11.10
CA ALA A 78 -1.75 -14.54 12.27
C ALA A 78 -0.52 -15.39 11.96
N ASP A 79 0.67 -14.88 12.29
CA ASP A 79 1.93 -15.59 12.09
C ASP A 79 1.92 -16.90 12.88
N VAL A 80 1.65 -16.82 14.18
CA VAL A 80 1.62 -17.96 15.07
C VAL A 80 0.43 -17.86 16.03
N VAL A 81 -0.28 -18.98 16.19
CA VAL A 81 -1.28 -19.15 17.24
C VAL A 81 -0.93 -20.39 18.05
N GLU A 82 -0.57 -20.17 19.30
CA GLU A 82 -0.37 -21.24 20.27
C GLU A 82 -1.70 -21.58 20.92
N PHE A 83 -2.21 -22.79 20.69
CA PHE A 83 -3.30 -23.34 21.46
C PHE A 83 -2.72 -23.99 22.71
N ARG A 84 -3.08 -23.45 23.88
CA ARG A 84 -2.60 -23.91 25.18
C ARG A 84 -3.71 -24.66 25.90
N LYS A 85 -3.43 -25.89 26.31
CA LYS A 85 -4.38 -26.71 27.06
C LYS A 85 -4.54 -26.18 28.48
N GLN A 86 -5.76 -25.81 28.84
CA GLN A 86 -6.14 -25.39 30.18
C GLN A 86 -6.34 -26.60 31.10
N SER A 87 -6.47 -26.36 32.40
CA SER A 87 -6.70 -27.40 33.42
C SER A 87 -8.01 -28.16 33.22
N ASP A 88 -9.04 -27.50 32.69
CA ASP A 88 -10.34 -28.08 32.33
C ASP A 88 -10.30 -28.88 31.00
N GLY A 89 -9.15 -28.91 30.32
CA GLY A 89 -8.94 -29.61 29.05
C GLY A 89 -9.28 -28.79 27.80
N VAL A 90 -9.79 -27.57 27.94
CA VAL A 90 -10.07 -26.65 26.82
C VAL A 90 -8.77 -26.13 26.21
N TRP A 91 -8.74 -26.01 24.88
CA TRP A 91 -7.61 -25.40 24.17
C TRP A 91 -7.90 -23.93 23.91
N LEU A 92 -7.17 -23.04 24.59
CA LEU A 92 -7.31 -21.60 24.38
C LEU A 92 -6.25 -21.10 23.40
N PRO A 93 -6.63 -20.35 22.36
CA PRO A 93 -5.69 -19.70 21.45
C PRO A 93 -4.95 -18.56 22.15
N PHE A 94 -3.67 -18.44 21.83
CA PHE A 94 -2.76 -17.39 22.27
C PHE A 94 -2.00 -16.89 21.04
N PRO A 95 -2.37 -15.73 20.47
CA PRO A 95 -1.72 -15.20 19.27
C PRO A 95 -0.32 -14.69 19.59
N VAL A 96 0.62 -14.96 18.69
CA VAL A 96 2.00 -14.48 18.73
C VAL A 96 2.32 -13.85 17.39
N GLU A 97 2.50 -12.53 17.41
CA GLU A 97 2.83 -11.72 16.24
C GLU A 97 4.34 -11.45 16.20
N TYR A 98 4.96 -11.71 15.06
CA TYR A 98 6.38 -11.55 14.87
C TYR A 98 6.70 -10.22 14.18
N LYS A 99 7.67 -9.49 14.74
CA LYS A 99 8.15 -8.22 14.21
C LYS A 99 9.66 -8.32 14.00
N ARG A 100 10.14 -7.81 12.86
CA ARG A 100 11.58 -7.82 12.56
C ARG A 100 12.35 -6.86 13.47
N GLY A 101 11.90 -5.60 13.52
CA GLY A 101 12.63 -4.49 14.15
C GLY A 101 12.43 -4.35 15.66
N HIS A 102 12.65 -3.14 16.15
CA HIS A 102 12.40 -2.77 17.54
C HIS A 102 10.92 -2.42 17.81
N PRO A 103 10.47 -2.51 19.08
CA PRO A 103 9.18 -1.98 19.48
C PRO A 103 8.96 -0.56 19.00
N LYS A 104 7.80 -0.31 18.39
CA LYS A 104 7.39 1.05 18.01
C LYS A 104 6.94 1.81 19.25
N ALA A 105 7.13 3.12 19.27
CA ALA A 105 6.80 3.96 20.41
C ALA A 105 5.27 4.13 20.63
N ASN A 106 4.46 3.82 19.61
CA ASN A 106 3.01 3.85 19.67
C ASN A 106 2.44 2.42 19.76
N ASP A 107 1.17 2.33 20.17
CA ASP A 107 0.48 1.05 20.38
C ASP A 107 0.05 0.33 19.08
N CYS A 108 0.61 0.66 17.92
CA CYS A 108 0.13 0.10 16.65
C CYS A 108 0.30 -1.43 16.57
N ASP A 109 1.40 -1.98 17.10
CA ASP A 109 1.63 -3.42 17.13
C ASP A 109 0.64 -4.11 18.10
N ARG A 110 0.34 -3.47 19.24
CA ARG A 110 -0.62 -3.98 20.24
C ARG A 110 -2.03 -4.00 19.69
N VAL A 111 -2.44 -2.96 18.96
CA VAL A 111 -3.77 -2.89 18.32
C VAL A 111 -3.91 -3.96 17.23
N GLN A 112 -2.87 -4.18 16.41
CA GLN A 112 -2.89 -5.25 15.41
C GLN A 112 -3.05 -6.63 16.07
N LEU A 113 -2.25 -6.91 17.11
CA LEU A 113 -2.32 -8.17 17.85
C LEU A 113 -3.67 -8.36 18.57
N CYS A 114 -4.23 -7.29 19.15
CA CYS A 114 -5.56 -7.33 19.75
C CYS A 114 -6.64 -7.61 18.70
N ALA A 115 -6.55 -7.02 17.51
CA ALA A 115 -7.48 -7.29 16.42
C ALA A 115 -7.43 -8.76 15.96
N GLN A 116 -6.23 -9.36 15.90
CA GLN A 116 -6.10 -10.81 15.65
C GLN A 116 -6.81 -11.64 16.73
N ALA A 117 -6.66 -11.27 18.00
CA ALA A 117 -7.36 -11.94 19.09
C ALA A 117 -8.88 -11.81 18.96
N LEU A 118 -9.42 -10.62 18.70
CA LEU A 118 -10.85 -10.40 18.49
C LEU A 118 -11.41 -11.24 17.32
N CYS A 119 -10.65 -11.38 16.23
CA CYS A 119 -11.02 -12.28 15.13
C CYS A 119 -11.03 -13.75 15.57
N LEU A 120 -10.02 -14.20 16.34
CA LEU A 120 -9.97 -15.56 16.87
C LEU A 120 -11.13 -15.84 17.84
N GLU A 121 -11.49 -14.88 18.69
CA GLU A 121 -12.63 -14.95 19.60
C GLU A 121 -13.93 -15.18 18.82
N GLU A 122 -14.18 -14.41 17.76
CA GLU A 122 -15.36 -14.58 16.89
C GLU A 122 -15.36 -15.96 16.21
N MET A 123 -14.22 -16.40 15.70
CA MET A 123 -14.09 -17.67 14.97
C MET A 123 -14.22 -18.91 15.87
N LYS A 124 -13.88 -18.79 17.16
CA LYS A 124 -13.80 -19.93 18.10
C LYS A 124 -14.84 -19.89 19.20
N GLY A 125 -15.54 -18.77 19.39
CA GLY A 125 -16.49 -18.59 20.49
C GLY A 125 -15.82 -18.64 21.86
N VAL A 126 -14.57 -18.13 21.97
CA VAL A 126 -13.80 -18.09 23.22
C VAL A 126 -13.43 -16.65 23.58
N SER A 127 -12.97 -16.43 24.81
CA SER A 127 -12.33 -15.18 25.23
C SER A 127 -10.81 -15.39 25.36
N ILE A 128 -10.02 -14.46 24.84
CA ILE A 128 -8.57 -14.46 24.82
C ILE A 128 -8.08 -13.30 25.68
N ALA A 129 -7.43 -13.57 26.80
CA ALA A 129 -7.02 -12.50 27.72
C ALA A 129 -5.70 -11.81 27.30
N ALA A 130 -4.85 -12.47 26.52
CA ALA A 130 -3.53 -11.97 26.17
C ALA A 130 -2.95 -12.63 24.91
N GLY A 131 -1.93 -12.00 24.35
CA GLY A 131 -1.06 -12.52 23.29
C GLY A 131 0.39 -12.07 23.52
N ALA A 132 1.26 -12.27 22.54
CA ALA A 132 2.62 -11.77 22.61
C ALA A 132 3.11 -11.14 21.30
N LEU A 133 3.97 -10.14 21.43
CA LEU A 133 4.79 -9.60 20.36
C LEU A 133 6.20 -10.18 20.48
N PHE A 134 6.73 -10.73 19.40
CA PHE A 134 8.10 -11.23 19.35
C PHE A 134 8.94 -10.41 18.39
N TYR A 135 9.95 -9.72 18.91
CA TYR A 135 10.85 -8.86 18.14
C TYR A 135 12.14 -9.61 17.78
N GLY A 136 12.26 -10.05 16.52
CA GLY A 136 13.30 -10.95 16.03
C GLY A 136 14.73 -10.42 16.20
N GLU A 137 14.99 -9.15 15.88
CA GLU A 137 16.32 -8.53 16.04
C GLU A 137 16.79 -8.51 17.49
N THR A 138 15.87 -8.23 18.43
CA THR A 138 16.17 -8.16 19.87
C THR A 138 16.00 -9.48 20.61
N ARG A 139 15.41 -10.50 19.96
CA ARG A 139 14.92 -11.74 20.59
C ARG A 139 14.05 -11.48 21.83
N HIS A 140 13.33 -10.36 21.83
CA HIS A 140 12.53 -9.93 22.96
C HIS A 140 11.06 -10.32 22.76
N ARG A 141 10.50 -11.03 23.73
CA ARG A 141 9.08 -11.40 23.78
C ARG A 141 8.38 -10.47 24.78
N LEU A 142 7.39 -9.74 24.30
CA LEU A 142 6.56 -8.85 25.10
C LEU A 142 5.14 -9.45 25.19
N ASP A 143 4.73 -9.86 26.38
CA ASP A 143 3.34 -10.27 26.61
C ASP A 143 2.44 -9.02 26.64
N VAL A 144 1.29 -9.12 25.98
CA VAL A 144 0.31 -8.04 25.84
C VAL A 144 -1.02 -8.52 26.40
N ALA A 145 -1.47 -7.89 27.48
CA ALA A 145 -2.83 -8.07 28.00
C ALA A 145 -3.83 -7.34 27.10
N PHE A 146 -4.96 -8.00 26.81
CA PHE A 146 -6.08 -7.41 26.07
C PHE A 146 -7.13 -6.89 27.06
N ASP A 147 -6.74 -5.83 27.78
CA ASP A 147 -7.64 -5.10 28.67
C ASP A 147 -8.75 -4.37 27.90
N ASP A 148 -9.74 -3.88 28.65
CA ASP A 148 -10.91 -3.20 28.07
C ASP A 148 -10.52 -1.93 27.30
N GLU A 149 -9.45 -1.23 27.71
CA GLU A 149 -8.98 -0.03 27.03
C GLU A 149 -8.42 -0.35 25.64
N LEU A 150 -7.53 -1.34 25.54
CA LEU A 150 -6.93 -1.77 24.28
C LEU A 150 -8.01 -2.35 23.35
N ARG A 151 -8.97 -3.09 23.89
CA ARG A 151 -10.12 -3.62 23.13
C ARG A 151 -10.97 -2.48 22.56
N ALA A 152 -11.41 -1.56 23.41
CA ALA A 152 -12.24 -0.41 22.98
C ALA A 152 -11.52 0.44 21.93
N ARG A 153 -10.22 0.69 22.12
CA ARG A 153 -9.40 1.42 21.15
C ARG A 153 -9.29 0.66 19.82
N THR A 154 -9.10 -0.65 19.86
CA THR A 154 -9.01 -1.49 18.66
C THR A 154 -10.31 -1.46 17.87
N GLU A 155 -11.46 -1.62 18.55
CA GLU A 155 -12.78 -1.55 17.91
C GLU A 155 -13.08 -0.17 17.32
N ALA A 156 -12.76 0.90 18.04
CA ALA A 156 -12.88 2.27 17.53
C ALA A 156 -12.00 2.51 16.29
N LEU A 157 -10.78 1.96 16.28
CA LEU A 157 -9.90 2.06 15.12
C LEU A 157 -10.41 1.25 13.93
N CYS A 158 -11.07 0.11 14.16
CA CYS A 158 -11.75 -0.65 13.10
C CYS A 158 -12.84 0.21 12.43
N ALA A 159 -13.71 0.82 13.22
CA ALA A 159 -14.76 1.69 12.69
C ALA A 159 -14.17 2.88 11.90
N ARG A 160 -13.13 3.53 12.44
CA ARG A 160 -12.42 4.61 11.75
C ARG A 160 -11.76 4.15 10.46
N LEU A 161 -11.17 2.95 10.45
CA LEU A 161 -10.52 2.40 9.26
C LEU A 161 -11.53 2.20 8.13
N HIS A 162 -12.71 1.65 8.41
CA HIS A 162 -13.77 1.52 7.41
C HIS A 162 -14.17 2.87 6.83
N ALA A 163 -14.46 3.85 7.70
CA ALA A 163 -14.79 5.21 7.25
C ALA A 163 -13.66 5.87 6.44
N PHE A 164 -12.41 5.64 6.82
CA PHE A 164 -11.23 6.17 6.14
C PHE A 164 -11.07 5.59 4.72
N ILE A 165 -11.25 4.27 4.57
CA ILE A 165 -11.18 3.60 3.26
C ILE A 165 -12.37 4.00 2.38
N GLU A 166 -13.58 4.10 2.95
CA GLU A 166 -14.77 4.54 2.23
C GLU A 166 -14.64 5.99 1.71
N ALA A 167 -14.03 6.89 2.49
CA ALA A 167 -13.79 8.26 2.05
C ALA A 167 -12.86 8.33 0.82
N GLY A 168 -11.94 7.37 0.66
CA GLY A 168 -11.06 7.30 -0.51
C GLY A 168 -10.10 8.49 -0.69
N VAL A 169 -9.93 9.32 0.35
CA VAL A 169 -9.07 10.52 0.30
C VAL A 169 -7.69 10.20 0.83
N THR A 170 -6.66 10.48 0.03
CA THR A 170 -5.27 10.47 0.51
C THR A 170 -4.92 11.78 1.21
N PRO A 171 -4.58 11.77 2.52
CA PRO A 171 -4.17 12.96 3.23
C PRO A 171 -2.85 13.53 2.69
N ALA A 172 -2.68 14.86 2.74
CA ALA A 172 -1.44 15.52 2.32
C ALA A 172 -0.21 15.01 3.09
N ALA A 173 0.96 15.05 2.46
CA ALA A 173 2.18 14.59 3.10
C ALA A 173 2.65 15.58 4.19
N VAL A 174 2.90 15.06 5.39
CA VAL A 174 3.51 15.79 6.50
C VAL A 174 4.75 15.02 6.93
N TYR A 175 5.90 15.70 6.95
CA TYR A 175 7.14 15.10 7.42
C TYR A 175 7.17 15.15 8.95
N GLU A 176 7.30 13.98 9.58
CA GLU A 176 7.45 13.81 11.02
C GLU A 176 8.79 13.13 11.28
N LYS A 177 9.74 13.86 11.86
CA LYS A 177 11.08 13.34 12.18
C LYS A 177 10.99 12.11 13.10
N GLY A 178 11.83 11.10 12.87
CA GLY A 178 11.86 9.84 13.62
C GLY A 178 10.80 8.82 13.19
N LYS A 179 9.62 9.28 12.73
CA LYS A 179 8.58 8.45 12.13
C LYS A 179 8.85 8.24 10.64
N CYS A 180 8.85 9.32 9.86
CA CYS A 180 9.07 9.27 8.42
C CYS A 180 10.42 8.63 8.04
N ASP A 181 11.46 8.85 8.84
CA ASP A 181 12.81 8.30 8.60
C ASP A 181 12.86 6.77 8.67
N ARG A 182 11.88 6.15 9.35
CA ARG A 182 11.74 4.70 9.49
C ARG A 182 10.59 4.14 8.65
N CYS A 183 9.91 4.99 7.88
CA CYS A 183 8.79 4.59 7.06
C CYS A 183 9.30 3.95 5.76
N SER A 184 8.90 2.72 5.49
CA SER A 184 9.21 2.00 4.25
C SER A 184 8.73 2.73 2.99
N LEU A 185 7.70 3.57 3.13
CA LEU A 185 7.14 4.37 2.04
C LEU A 185 7.72 5.78 1.93
N LEU A 186 8.79 6.14 2.67
CA LEU A 186 9.35 7.50 2.58
C LEU A 186 9.69 7.91 1.14
N GLY A 187 10.31 7.00 0.37
CA GLY A 187 10.70 7.24 -1.01
C GLY A 187 9.52 7.42 -1.98
N ALA A 188 8.37 6.80 -1.70
CA ALA A 188 7.15 6.97 -2.50
C ALA A 188 6.29 8.15 -2.01
N CYS A 189 6.27 8.38 -0.70
CA CYS A 189 5.48 9.42 -0.05
C CYS A 189 6.06 10.82 -0.31
N LEU A 190 7.39 10.94 -0.36
CA LEU A 190 8.16 12.16 -0.58
C LEU A 190 7.61 13.37 0.18
N PRO A 191 7.46 13.32 1.52
CA PRO A 191 6.80 14.39 2.28
C PRO A 191 7.51 15.75 2.17
N ASN A 192 8.82 15.74 1.91
CA ASN A 192 9.60 16.95 1.64
C ASN A 192 9.33 17.59 0.26
N SER A 193 8.64 16.89 -0.65
CA SER A 193 8.34 17.39 -2.01
C SER A 193 6.84 17.40 -2.32
N ALA A 194 6.06 16.49 -1.74
CA ALA A 194 4.63 16.28 -1.98
C ALA A 194 3.72 16.81 -0.85
N GLY A 195 4.27 17.58 0.10
CA GLY A 195 3.51 18.15 1.21
C GLY A 195 2.56 19.28 0.81
N ALA A 196 1.66 19.66 1.72
CA ALA A 196 0.69 20.73 1.50
C ALA A 196 1.38 22.02 1.01
N GLY A 197 0.84 22.63 -0.05
CA GLY A 197 1.41 23.83 -0.69
C GLY A 197 2.51 23.58 -1.72
N LYS A 198 2.91 22.32 -1.96
CA LYS A 198 3.90 21.97 -2.98
C LYS A 198 3.19 21.47 -4.23
N SER A 199 3.27 22.27 -5.30
CA SER A 199 2.65 21.95 -6.60
C SER A 199 3.63 21.17 -7.47
N ALA A 200 3.24 19.96 -7.89
CA ALA A 200 4.00 19.18 -8.87
C ALA A 200 4.26 19.98 -10.15
N ARG A 201 3.28 20.81 -10.58
CA ARG A 201 3.44 21.73 -11.71
C ARG A 201 4.55 22.75 -11.46
N LYS A 202 4.60 23.36 -10.28
CA LYS A 202 5.63 24.35 -9.93
C LYS A 202 7.02 23.71 -9.80
N TRP A 203 7.09 22.50 -9.26
CA TRP A 203 8.33 21.74 -9.20
C TRP A 203 8.82 21.35 -10.59
N LEU A 204 7.94 20.84 -11.46
CA LEU A 204 8.28 20.46 -12.83
C LEU A 204 8.72 21.67 -13.65
N ALA A 205 7.99 22.78 -13.57
CA ALA A 205 8.38 24.04 -14.21
C ALA A 205 9.80 24.46 -13.80
N ARG A 206 10.11 24.44 -12.49
CA ARG A 206 11.47 24.74 -12.01
C ARG A 206 12.53 23.76 -12.53
N GLN A 207 12.23 22.47 -12.62
CA GLN A 207 13.18 21.49 -13.17
C GLN A 207 13.41 21.67 -14.67
N ILE A 208 12.36 22.02 -15.42
CA ILE A 208 12.47 22.36 -16.84
C ILE A 208 13.30 23.64 -17.00
N ASP A 209 13.05 24.68 -16.21
CA ASP A 209 13.81 25.93 -16.24
C ASP A 209 15.29 25.72 -15.86
N GLU A 210 15.59 24.83 -14.90
CA GLU A 210 16.97 24.50 -14.49
C GLU A 210 17.72 23.66 -15.54
N LEU A 211 17.04 22.74 -16.23
CA LEU A 211 17.65 21.85 -17.23
C LEU A 211 17.66 22.45 -18.64
N CYS A 212 16.76 23.37 -18.92
CA CYS A 212 16.62 24.08 -20.19
C CYS A 212 16.45 25.59 -19.94
N PRO A 213 17.50 26.28 -19.46
CA PRO A 213 17.44 27.71 -19.15
C PRO A 213 17.16 28.59 -20.39
N ASP A 214 17.41 28.06 -21.58
CA ASP A 214 17.19 28.76 -22.86
C ASP A 214 15.79 28.48 -23.46
N LEU A 215 14.93 27.73 -22.76
CA LEU A 215 13.56 27.53 -23.22
C LEU A 215 12.79 28.86 -23.05
N PRO A 216 12.15 29.40 -24.11
CA PRO A 216 11.36 30.61 -23.97
C PRO A 216 10.21 30.35 -22.98
N PRO A 217 9.90 31.29 -22.05
CA PRO A 217 8.79 31.13 -21.12
C PRO A 217 7.52 30.91 -21.93
N GLU A 218 6.74 29.88 -21.57
CA GLU A 218 5.54 29.49 -22.33
C GLU A 218 4.69 30.72 -22.61
N SER A 219 4.63 31.11 -23.89
CA SER A 219 3.73 32.11 -24.40
C SER A 219 2.30 31.58 -24.28
N GLY A 220 1.70 31.83 -23.12
CA GLY A 220 0.26 31.78 -22.84
C GLY A 220 -0.54 30.79 -23.67
N ILE A 221 -0.46 29.50 -23.34
CA ILE A 221 -1.51 28.56 -23.75
C ILE A 221 -2.71 28.80 -22.83
N THR A 222 -3.55 29.76 -23.21
CA THR A 222 -4.89 29.92 -22.65
C THR A 222 -5.75 28.79 -23.19
N THR A 223 -5.82 27.67 -22.48
CA THR A 223 -6.80 26.62 -22.77
C THR A 223 -8.16 27.08 -22.27
N THR A 224 -8.93 27.77 -23.11
CA THR A 224 -10.37 27.92 -22.85
C THR A 224 -11.03 26.57 -23.06
N LEU A 225 -11.40 25.90 -21.97
CA LEU A 225 -12.31 24.75 -22.03
C LEU A 225 -13.70 25.27 -22.43
N ASP A 226 -14.06 25.08 -23.70
CA ASP A 226 -15.46 25.21 -24.10
C ASP A 226 -16.20 23.92 -23.73
N SER A 227 -17.11 24.05 -22.78
CA SER A 227 -17.82 22.98 -22.08
C SER A 227 -18.79 22.13 -22.91
N ARG A 228 -18.69 22.10 -24.25
CA ARG A 228 -19.71 21.44 -25.08
C ARG A 228 -19.29 20.42 -26.11
N HIS A 229 -18.03 20.21 -26.51
CA HIS A 229 -17.68 19.12 -27.44
C HIS A 229 -16.30 18.50 -27.18
N SER A 230 -16.25 17.17 -27.05
CA SER A 230 -15.07 16.35 -26.81
C SER A 230 -14.19 16.19 -28.06
N THR A 231 -13.51 17.27 -28.48
CA THR A 231 -12.34 17.16 -29.38
C THR A 231 -11.40 18.34 -29.16
N LEU A 232 -10.16 18.04 -28.75
CA LEU A 232 -9.09 19.03 -28.66
C LEU A 232 -8.67 19.43 -30.09
N ARG A 233 -8.98 20.66 -30.52
CA ARG A 233 -8.37 21.24 -31.74
C ARG A 233 -7.29 22.23 -31.33
N VAL A 234 -6.05 21.93 -31.71
CA VAL A 234 -4.94 22.88 -31.69
C VAL A 234 -5.06 23.74 -32.95
N ILE A 235 -5.36 25.04 -32.79
CA ILE A 235 -5.32 26.02 -33.89
C ILE A 235 -4.02 26.81 -33.75
N PRO A 236 -3.08 26.74 -34.71
CA PRO A 236 -1.92 27.63 -34.71
C PRO A 236 -2.35 29.05 -35.12
N SER A 237 -2.05 30.06 -34.31
CA SER A 237 -2.20 31.45 -34.73
C SER A 237 -1.05 31.82 -35.68
N VAL A 238 -1.33 31.95 -36.97
CA VAL A 238 -0.37 32.50 -37.94
C VAL A 238 -0.34 34.02 -37.79
N VAL A 239 0.71 34.56 -37.19
CA VAL A 239 1.03 35.99 -37.30
C VAL A 239 1.73 36.20 -38.64
N SER A 240 1.03 36.89 -39.53
CA SER A 240 1.50 37.34 -40.83
C SER A 240 2.74 38.24 -40.71
N ARG A 241 3.83 37.87 -41.39
CA ARG A 241 4.79 38.83 -41.96
C ARG A 241 5.24 38.37 -43.34
N ALA A 242 4.97 39.22 -44.31
CA ALA A 242 5.33 39.09 -45.71
C ALA A 242 6.85 39.29 -45.92
N SER A 243 7.45 38.49 -46.81
CA SER A 243 8.32 39.00 -47.88
C SER A 243 8.63 37.89 -48.91
N SER A 244 8.46 38.30 -50.16
CA SER A 244 8.66 37.64 -51.45
C SER A 244 9.99 36.89 -51.64
N VAL A 245 9.97 35.80 -52.43
CA VAL A 245 10.53 35.70 -53.80
C VAL A 245 10.50 34.23 -54.27
N GLY A 246 9.94 33.98 -55.46
CA GLY A 246 10.50 33.00 -56.41
C GLY A 246 9.73 31.70 -56.66
N GLU A 247 8.86 31.71 -57.67
CA GLU A 247 8.27 30.54 -58.34
C GLU A 247 9.32 29.57 -58.93
N ARG A 248 9.02 28.25 -58.91
CA ARG A 248 8.85 27.45 -60.15
C ARG A 248 8.35 26.02 -59.90
N ILE A 249 7.39 25.67 -60.75
CA ILE A 249 6.72 24.37 -60.96
C ILE A 249 7.61 23.46 -61.82
N CYS A 250 7.55 22.12 -61.63
CA CYS A 250 7.33 21.10 -62.67
C CYS A 250 7.54 19.65 -62.17
N HIS A 251 6.52 18.79 -62.42
CA HIS A 251 6.53 17.40 -62.97
C HIS A 251 7.76 16.49 -62.68
N GLU A 252 7.68 15.19 -62.38
CA GLU A 252 6.83 14.11 -62.90
C GLU A 252 7.26 12.73 -62.30
N LYS A 253 6.42 11.71 -62.48
CA LYS A 253 6.70 10.25 -62.58
C LYS A 253 6.71 9.33 -61.34
N THR A 254 5.53 8.79 -61.10
CA THR A 254 5.17 7.35 -61.01
C THR A 254 6.24 6.30 -61.39
N ALA A 255 6.38 5.27 -60.55
CA ALA A 255 6.42 3.85 -60.98
C ALA A 255 6.19 2.87 -59.80
N GLN A 256 5.11 2.09 -59.91
CA GLN A 256 4.88 0.77 -59.27
C GLN A 256 5.89 -0.24 -59.86
N HIS A 257 6.37 -1.33 -59.22
CA HIS A 257 5.74 -2.57 -58.72
C HIS A 257 6.92 -3.60 -58.46
N PRO A 258 6.73 -4.91 -58.15
CA PRO A 258 6.40 -5.54 -56.87
C PRO A 258 7.39 -6.67 -56.38
N LEU A 259 7.12 -7.16 -55.16
CA LEU A 259 7.29 -8.51 -54.54
C LEU A 259 8.17 -9.60 -55.19
N ARG A 260 8.96 -10.30 -54.35
CA ARG A 260 9.04 -11.78 -54.33
C ARG A 260 9.52 -12.35 -52.98
N ASP A 261 8.81 -13.40 -52.56
CA ASP A 261 9.03 -14.31 -51.43
C ASP A 261 10.38 -15.04 -51.47
N HIS A 262 10.89 -15.44 -50.30
CA HIS A 262 11.21 -16.85 -50.04
C HIS A 262 11.33 -17.17 -48.54
N ALA A 263 10.57 -18.18 -48.14
CA ALA A 263 10.57 -18.83 -46.83
C ALA A 263 11.78 -19.77 -46.63
N GLY A 264 12.21 -19.96 -45.38
CA GLY A 264 13.14 -21.02 -44.98
C GLY A 264 13.17 -21.21 -43.45
N ARG A 265 12.62 -22.33 -42.98
CA ARG A 265 12.52 -22.78 -41.58
C ARG A 265 13.86 -23.30 -41.02
N LEU A 266 14.09 -23.03 -39.71
CA LEU A 266 14.52 -23.87 -38.54
C LEU A 266 15.28 -25.22 -38.77
N PRO A 267 15.96 -25.84 -37.76
CA PRO A 267 15.87 -25.65 -36.30
C PRO A 267 17.20 -25.66 -35.49
N LEU A 268 17.05 -25.42 -34.18
CA LEU A 268 18.01 -25.58 -33.07
C LEU A 268 18.29 -27.05 -32.71
N PRO A 269 19.40 -27.32 -32.02
CA PRO A 269 19.42 -28.13 -30.79
C PRO A 269 19.59 -27.28 -29.52
#